data_AF-A0A2G4H7M3-F1
#
_entry.id   AF-A0A2G4H7M3-F1
#
_cell.length_a   1.000
_cell.length_b   1.000
_cell.length_c   1.000
_cell.angle_alpha   90.00
_cell.angle_beta   90.00
_cell.angle_gamma   90.00
#
_symmetry.space_group_name_H-M   'P 1'
#
loop_
_entity.id
_entity.type
_entity.pdbx_description
1 polymer ?
#
loop_
_entity_poly.entity_id
_entity_poly.type
_entity_poly.pdbx_seq_one_letter_code
_entity_poly.pdbx_strand_id
1 'polypeptide(L)'
;MKNICTFILLAFSLNACGQTIEKSGKTEIEKKVETYIIDKIKPKFYHSIEFGEKKSFDLNQLIKDYKVPSIFNDEPKAIQKNNEAFEWLKKFNNEVSIAYSMSFIFGTKENKSDAWDSYWVIVLFDSDSNIVGHFYYAP
;
A
#
# COMPACT_ATOMS: atom_id res chain seq x y z
N MET A 1 -57.22 9.60 -0.98
CA MET A 1 -55.91 10.13 -1.40
C MET A 1 -54.93 9.97 -0.24
N LYS A 2 -54.19 8.85 -0.20
CA LYS A 2 -53.05 8.57 0.68
C LYS A 2 -52.56 7.15 0.32
N ASN A 3 -51.25 6.98 0.19
CA ASN A 3 -50.48 5.73 0.00
C ASN A 3 -49.63 5.67 -1.29
N ILE A 4 -48.87 6.74 -1.60
CA ILE A 4 -47.75 6.68 -2.55
C ILE A 4 -46.52 7.40 -1.97
N CYS A 5 -46.14 7.12 -0.73
CA CYS A 5 -44.94 7.73 -0.13
C CYS A 5 -43.93 6.74 0.48
N THR A 6 -44.14 5.42 0.38
CA THR A 6 -43.33 4.46 1.15
C THR A 6 -42.40 3.57 0.32
N PHE A 7 -42.21 3.81 -0.98
CA PHE A 7 -41.37 2.96 -1.84
C PHE A 7 -40.11 3.61 -2.44
N ILE A 8 -39.90 4.92 -2.26
CA ILE A 8 -38.72 5.60 -2.85
C ILE A 8 -37.55 5.72 -1.83
N LEU A 9 -37.81 5.57 -0.53
CA LEU A 9 -36.78 5.71 0.50
C LEU A 9 -35.93 4.45 0.76
N LEU A 10 -36.33 3.29 0.22
CA LEU A 10 -35.55 2.04 0.37
C LEU A 10 -34.51 1.82 -0.73
N ALA A 11 -34.56 2.59 -1.82
CA ALA A 11 -33.57 2.49 -2.91
C ALA A 11 -32.33 3.38 -2.68
N PHE A 12 -32.41 4.36 -1.77
CA PHE A 12 -31.27 5.24 -1.44
C PHE A 12 -30.44 4.76 -0.24
N SER A 13 -30.92 3.79 0.54
CA SER A 13 -30.16 3.21 1.65
C SER A 13 -29.21 2.08 1.25
N LEU A 14 -29.32 1.55 0.02
CA LEU A 14 -28.44 0.47 -0.49
C LEU A 14 -27.17 0.96 -1.19
N ASN A 15 -27.03 2.27 -1.45
CA ASN A 15 -25.80 2.86 -1.98
C ASN A 15 -24.89 3.46 -0.90
N ALA A 16 -25.22 3.28 0.38
CA ALA A 16 -24.54 3.93 1.50
C ALA A 16 -23.69 2.98 2.36
N CYS A 17 -22.97 2.02 1.76
CA CYS A 17 -21.94 1.27 2.52
C CYS A 17 -20.90 0.56 1.64
N GLY A 18 -20.43 1.22 0.60
CA GLY A 18 -19.11 0.94 0.04
C GLY A 18 -18.49 2.30 -0.20
N GLN A 19 -17.38 2.62 0.47
CA GLN A 19 -16.60 3.78 0.08
C GLN A 19 -16.34 3.60 -1.42
N THR A 20 -16.78 4.53 -2.27
CA THR A 20 -16.43 4.49 -3.69
C THR A 20 -14.91 4.43 -3.69
N ILE A 21 -14.36 3.31 -4.15
CA ILE A 21 -12.92 3.09 -4.17
C ILE A 21 -12.36 4.06 -5.19
N GLU A 22 -12.00 5.26 -4.73
CA GLU A 22 -11.32 6.23 -5.56
C GLU A 22 -9.87 5.76 -5.67
N LYS A 23 -9.60 5.07 -6.78
CA LYS A 23 -8.23 4.73 -7.17
C LYS A 23 -7.46 6.03 -7.31
N SER A 24 -6.49 6.24 -6.44
CA SER A 24 -5.71 7.48 -6.38
C SER A 24 -4.58 7.51 -7.40
N GLY A 25 -4.19 6.33 -7.91
CA GLY A 25 -3.12 6.20 -8.90
C GLY A 25 -3.49 6.97 -10.17
N LYS A 26 -2.65 7.92 -10.56
CA LYS A 26 -2.82 8.77 -11.74
C LYS A 26 -2.20 8.10 -12.95
N THR A 27 -1.05 7.45 -12.78
CA THR A 27 -0.33 6.73 -13.84
C THR A 27 -0.73 5.25 -13.90
N GLU A 28 -0.40 4.58 -15.00
CA GLU A 28 -0.63 3.13 -15.13
C GLU A 28 0.13 2.33 -14.08
N ILE A 29 1.36 2.74 -13.75
CA ILE A 29 2.18 2.07 -12.75
C ILE A 29 1.61 2.24 -11.34
N GLU A 30 1.15 3.43 -10.99
CA GLU A 30 0.52 3.69 -9.69
C GLU A 30 -0.76 2.88 -9.53
N LYS A 31 -1.61 2.83 -10.57
CA LYS A 31 -2.82 2.00 -10.56
C LYS A 31 -2.50 0.51 -10.42
N LYS A 32 -1.43 0.03 -11.07
CA LYS A 32 -0.95 -1.35 -10.97
C LYS A 32 -0.48 -1.67 -9.55
N VAL A 33 0.30 -0.77 -8.95
CA VAL A 33 0.79 -0.88 -7.57
C VAL A 33 -0.35 -0.89 -6.57
N GLU A 34 -1.23 0.11 -6.64
CA GLU A 34 -2.39 0.22 -5.76
C GLU A 34 -3.26 -1.04 -5.85
N THR A 35 -3.60 -1.48 -7.07
CA THR A 35 -4.41 -2.69 -7.25
C THR A 35 -3.72 -3.93 -6.69
N TYR A 36 -2.41 -4.10 -6.92
CA TYR A 36 -1.65 -5.24 -6.42
C TYR A 36 -1.61 -5.28 -4.88
N ILE A 37 -1.30 -4.16 -4.24
CA ILE A 37 -1.16 -4.10 -2.78
C ILE A 37 -2.52 -4.31 -2.09
N ILE A 38 -3.57 -3.68 -2.59
CA ILE A 38 -4.92 -3.84 -2.03
C ILE A 38 -5.43 -5.27 -2.20
N ASP A 39 -5.12 -5.96 -3.32
CA ASP A 39 -5.48 -7.37 -3.50
C ASP A 39 -4.72 -8.31 -2.53
N LYS A 40 -3.46 -7.97 -2.19
CA LYS A 40 -2.66 -8.73 -1.23
C LYS A 40 -3.11 -8.55 0.21
N ILE A 41 -3.47 -7.33 0.60
CA ILE A 41 -3.79 -6.98 1.99
C ILE A 41 -5.27 -7.21 2.28
N LYS A 42 -6.14 -6.96 1.29
CA LYS A 42 -7.60 -7.00 1.41
C LYS A 42 -8.15 -6.15 2.56
N PRO A 43 -7.78 -4.85 2.65
CA PRO A 43 -8.27 -3.99 3.72
C PRO A 43 -9.78 -3.72 3.56
N LYS A 44 -10.49 -3.58 4.69
CA LYS A 44 -11.92 -3.19 4.67
C LYS A 44 -12.12 -1.75 4.21
N PHE A 45 -11.32 -0.85 4.76
CA PHE A 45 -11.27 0.55 4.36
C PHE A 45 -9.81 0.92 4.09
N TYR A 46 -9.57 1.63 3.00
CA TYR A 46 -8.25 2.11 2.66
C TYR A 46 -8.30 3.47 1.97
N HIS A 47 -7.18 4.17 2.05
CA HIS A 47 -6.91 5.36 1.27
C HIS A 47 -5.43 5.40 0.93
N SER A 48 -5.12 5.50 -0.35
CA SER A 48 -3.75 5.69 -0.82
C SER A 48 -3.30 7.11 -0.52
N ILE A 49 -2.12 7.23 0.09
CA ILE A 49 -1.60 8.49 0.61
C ILE A 49 -0.57 9.06 -0.37
N GLU A 50 0.45 8.26 -0.72
CA GLU A 50 1.56 8.73 -1.54
C GLU A 50 2.15 7.60 -2.39
N PHE A 51 2.52 7.93 -3.62
CA PHE A 51 3.37 7.11 -4.48
C PHE A 51 4.72 7.81 -4.64
N GLY A 52 5.80 7.12 -4.32
CA GLY A 52 7.14 7.59 -4.62
C GLY A 52 7.47 7.45 -6.10
N GLU A 53 8.57 8.07 -6.50
CA GLU A 53 9.11 7.90 -7.85
C GLU A 53 9.60 6.46 -8.08
N LYS A 54 9.36 5.93 -9.29
CA LYS A 54 9.99 4.68 -9.73
C LYS A 54 11.47 4.92 -9.99
N LYS A 55 12.34 4.24 -9.23
CA LYS A 55 13.80 4.38 -9.30
C LYS A 55 14.45 3.07 -9.73
N SER A 56 15.59 3.16 -10.41
CA SER A 56 16.45 2.00 -10.66
C SER A 56 16.82 1.33 -9.34
N PHE A 57 16.76 0.00 -9.31
CA PHE A 57 17.03 -0.77 -8.10
C PHE A 57 18.54 -0.89 -7.86
N ASP A 58 18.96 -0.50 -6.67
CA ASP A 58 20.28 -0.80 -6.10
C ASP A 58 20.05 -1.29 -4.67
N LEU A 59 20.39 -2.56 -4.41
CA LEU A 59 20.18 -3.19 -3.11
C LEU A 59 20.87 -2.43 -1.97
N ASN A 60 22.10 -1.99 -2.18
CA ASN A 60 22.89 -1.34 -1.14
C ASN A 60 22.35 0.07 -0.85
N GLN A 61 21.98 0.80 -1.90
CA GLN A 61 21.36 2.12 -1.75
C GLN A 61 20.00 2.02 -1.08
N LEU A 62 19.17 1.06 -1.47
CA LEU A 62 17.85 0.85 -0.89
C LEU A 62 17.95 0.49 0.60
N ILE A 63 18.85 -0.45 0.97
CA ILE A 63 19.10 -0.75 2.39
C ILE A 63 19.56 0.51 3.13
N LYS A 64 20.46 1.31 2.54
CA LYS A 64 20.94 2.54 3.18
C LYS A 64 19.81 3.56 3.41
N ASP A 65 18.92 3.74 2.44
CA ASP A 65 17.83 4.71 2.49
C ASP A 65 16.76 4.35 3.54
N TYR A 66 16.55 3.06 3.80
CA TYR A 66 15.45 2.60 4.66
C TYR A 66 15.90 1.90 5.97
N LYS A 67 17.18 1.57 6.15
CA LYS A 67 17.69 0.95 7.39
C LYS A 67 17.78 1.95 8.55
N VAL A 68 17.98 3.23 8.25
CA VAL A 68 17.92 4.32 9.24
C VAL A 68 16.80 5.25 8.79
N PRO A 69 15.58 5.04 9.28
CA PRO A 69 14.46 5.86 8.84
C PRO A 69 14.64 7.30 9.30
N SER A 70 14.21 8.24 8.47
CA SER A 70 14.31 9.69 8.75
C SER A 70 13.34 10.16 9.85
N ILE A 71 12.33 9.35 10.15
CA ILE A 71 11.39 9.48 11.26
C ILE A 71 11.55 8.17 12.02
N PHE A 72 11.76 8.18 13.33
CA PHE A 72 11.84 6.95 14.11
C PHE A 72 10.44 6.54 14.55
N ASN A 73 10.01 5.34 14.19
CA ASN A 73 8.89 4.71 14.89
C ASN A 73 9.31 4.40 16.34
N ASP A 74 8.55 4.91 17.31
CA ASP A 74 8.78 4.63 18.73
C ASP A 74 8.46 3.17 19.11
N GLU A 75 7.89 2.37 18.20
CA GLU A 75 7.66 0.95 18.41
C GLU A 75 8.98 0.16 18.52
N PRO A 76 9.25 -0.51 19.66
CA PRO A 76 10.48 -1.30 19.84
C PRO A 76 10.68 -2.41 18.79
N LYS A 77 9.60 -2.84 18.14
CA LYS A 77 9.61 -3.90 17.13
C LYS A 77 9.84 -3.38 15.70
N ALA A 78 9.77 -2.07 15.45
CA ALA A 78 9.96 -1.52 14.11
C ALA A 78 11.36 -1.83 13.55
N ILE A 79 12.40 -1.68 14.39
CA ILE A 79 13.79 -2.02 14.04
C ILE A 79 13.91 -3.50 13.68
N GLN A 80 13.29 -4.39 14.47
CA GLN A 80 13.31 -5.84 14.20
C GLN A 80 12.63 -6.16 12.86
N LYS A 81 11.41 -5.64 12.64
CA LYS A 81 10.66 -5.83 11.39
C LYS A 81 11.45 -5.34 10.17
N ASN A 82 12.10 -4.19 10.28
CA ASN A 82 12.94 -3.65 9.20
C ASN A 82 14.14 -4.56 8.92
N ASN A 83 14.84 -5.01 9.95
CA ASN A 83 15.96 -5.94 9.78
C ASN A 83 15.50 -7.23 9.08
N GLU A 84 14.38 -7.81 9.50
CA GLU A 84 13.80 -9.01 8.87
C GLU A 84 13.44 -8.76 7.40
N ALA A 85 12.85 -7.60 7.09
CA ALA A 85 12.50 -7.22 5.72
C ALA A 85 13.75 -7.07 4.82
N PHE A 86 14.84 -6.47 5.31
CA PHE A 86 16.07 -6.34 4.53
C PHE A 86 16.83 -7.66 4.37
N GLU A 87 16.81 -8.54 5.37
CA GLU A 87 17.37 -9.89 5.22
C GLU A 87 16.58 -10.71 4.20
N TRP A 88 15.25 -10.57 4.19
CA TRP A 88 14.42 -11.14 3.13
C TRP A 88 14.79 -10.56 1.75
N LEU A 89 14.90 -9.23 1.63
CA LEU A 89 15.23 -8.57 0.37
C LEU A 89 16.57 -9.04 -0.20
N LYS A 90 17.60 -9.22 0.63
CA LYS A 90 18.91 -9.74 0.22
C LYS A 90 18.81 -11.13 -0.40
N LYS A 91 18.01 -12.02 0.20
CA LYS A 91 17.79 -13.37 -0.32
C LYS A 91 16.98 -13.32 -1.63
N PHE A 92 15.89 -12.56 -1.62
CA PHE A 92 15.00 -12.40 -2.76
C PHE A 92 15.72 -11.84 -4.00
N ASN A 93 16.62 -10.87 -3.81
CA ASN A 93 17.44 -10.30 -4.88
C ASN A 93 18.36 -11.32 -5.57
N ASN A 94 18.76 -12.40 -4.90
CA ASN A 94 19.58 -13.45 -5.51
C ASN A 94 18.74 -14.42 -6.38
N GLU A 95 17.43 -14.47 -6.15
CA GLU A 95 16.51 -15.41 -6.78
C GLU A 95 15.72 -14.77 -7.93
N VAL A 96 15.56 -13.43 -7.88
CA VAL A 96 14.70 -12.68 -8.79
C VAL A 96 15.46 -11.48 -9.35
N SER A 97 15.34 -11.25 -10.66
CA SER A 97 15.89 -10.06 -11.31
C SER A 97 15.03 -8.85 -11.01
N ILE A 98 15.53 -7.96 -10.14
CA ILE A 98 14.86 -6.70 -9.78
C ILE A 98 15.56 -5.57 -10.54
N ALA A 99 14.79 -4.81 -11.32
CA ALA A 99 15.29 -3.66 -12.08
C ALA A 99 14.88 -2.32 -11.47
N TYR A 100 13.71 -2.24 -10.83
CA TYR A 100 13.19 -1.00 -10.26
C TYR A 100 12.54 -1.20 -8.90
N SER A 101 12.42 -0.09 -8.17
CA SER A 101 11.63 -0.02 -6.93
C SER A 101 10.80 1.26 -6.87
N MET A 102 9.73 1.23 -6.08
CA MET A 102 8.86 2.37 -5.85
C MET A 102 8.30 2.29 -4.43
N SER A 103 8.30 3.40 -3.69
CA SER A 103 7.60 3.46 -2.40
C SER A 103 6.11 3.71 -2.60
N PHE A 104 5.30 3.15 -1.72
CA PHE A 104 3.87 3.36 -1.66
C PHE A 104 3.45 3.47 -0.20
N ILE A 105 2.69 4.52 0.11
CA ILE A 105 2.15 4.77 1.43
C ILE A 105 0.63 4.74 1.33
N PHE A 106 -0.02 3.98 2.21
CA PHE A 106 -1.46 3.90 2.26
C PHE A 106 -1.94 3.74 3.71
N GLY A 107 -3.11 4.30 3.98
CA GLY A 107 -3.80 4.17 5.24
C GLY A 107 -4.85 3.07 5.17
N THR A 108 -5.01 2.30 6.24
CA THR A 108 -6.11 1.33 6.39
C THR A 108 -6.82 1.51 7.72
N LYS A 109 -8.05 1.00 7.82
CA LYS A 109 -8.75 0.84 9.09
C LYS A 109 -9.81 -0.25 9.02
N GLU A 110 -10.16 -0.79 10.18
CA GLU A 110 -11.15 -1.88 10.29
C GLU A 110 -12.58 -1.37 10.32
N ASN A 111 -12.84 -0.25 11.02
CA ASN A 111 -14.14 0.39 11.09
C ASN A 111 -14.09 1.83 10.57
N LYS A 112 -15.24 2.34 10.12
CA LYS A 112 -15.34 3.71 9.58
C LYS A 112 -14.94 4.80 10.57
N SER A 113 -15.17 4.57 11.86
CA SER A 113 -14.87 5.53 12.94
C SER A 113 -13.42 5.50 13.42
N ASP A 114 -12.65 4.47 13.05
CA ASP A 114 -11.29 4.29 13.55
C ASP A 114 -10.34 5.33 12.93
N ALA A 115 -9.25 5.58 13.65
CA ALA A 115 -8.11 6.30 13.11
C ALA A 115 -7.49 5.52 11.94
N TRP A 116 -6.78 6.22 11.06
CA TRP A 116 -6.06 5.58 9.96
C TRP A 116 -4.71 5.04 10.44
N ASP A 117 -4.48 3.76 10.22
CA ASP A 117 -3.16 3.14 10.37
C ASP A 117 -2.40 3.25 9.06
N SER A 118 -1.23 3.87 9.08
CA SER A 118 -0.41 4.09 7.89
C SER A 118 0.59 2.96 7.71
N TYR A 119 0.75 2.52 6.46
CA TYR A 119 1.68 1.46 6.07
C TYR A 119 2.58 1.95 4.95
N TRP A 120 3.87 1.70 5.10
CA TRP A 120 4.87 2.00 4.09
C TRP A 120 5.35 0.71 3.43
N VAL A 121 5.29 0.70 2.11
CA VAL A 121 5.61 -0.47 1.29
C VAL A 121 6.61 -0.08 0.24
N ILE A 122 7.60 -0.92 0.02
CA ILE A 122 8.45 -0.87 -1.16
C ILE A 122 8.00 -1.96 -2.12
N VAL A 123 7.67 -1.56 -3.34
CA VAL A 123 7.27 -2.46 -4.43
C VAL A 123 8.44 -2.61 -5.39
N LEU A 124 8.70 -3.84 -5.80
CA LEU A 124 9.85 -4.25 -6.62
C LEU A 124 9.36 -4.67 -8.00
N PHE A 125 10.09 -4.28 -9.04
CA PHE A 125 9.73 -4.56 -10.43
C PHE A 125 10.88 -5.18 -11.22
N ASP A 126 10.54 -6.01 -12.21
CA ASP A 126 11.47 -6.46 -13.25
C ASP A 126 11.70 -5.37 -14.32
N SER A 127 12.51 -5.69 -15.34
CA SER A 127 12.83 -4.78 -16.46
C SER A 127 11.59 -4.35 -17.25
N ASP A 128 10.56 -5.18 -17.27
CA ASP A 128 9.31 -4.97 -18.02
C ASP A 128 8.24 -4.26 -17.17
N SER A 129 8.64 -3.76 -15.98
CA SER A 129 7.75 -3.10 -15.02
C SER A 129 6.63 -4.01 -14.50
N ASN A 130 6.84 -5.33 -14.45
CA ASN A 130 6.00 -6.26 -13.70
C ASN A 130 6.39 -6.26 -12.23
N ILE A 131 5.39 -6.30 -11.36
CA ILE A 131 5.61 -6.39 -9.93
C ILE A 131 6.10 -7.81 -9.63
N VAL A 132 7.31 -7.91 -9.10
CA VAL A 132 7.93 -9.19 -8.72
C VAL A 132 7.87 -9.43 -7.22
N GLY A 133 7.76 -8.37 -6.42
CA GLY A 133 7.70 -8.49 -4.96
C GLY A 133 7.32 -7.19 -4.28
N HIS A 134 7.07 -7.26 -2.98
CA HIS A 134 6.91 -6.11 -2.11
C HIS A 134 7.36 -6.46 -0.70
N PHE A 135 7.70 -5.46 0.10
CA PHE A 135 7.93 -5.62 1.53
C PHE A 135 7.51 -4.36 2.29
N TYR A 136 7.14 -4.54 3.55
CA TYR A 136 6.84 -3.43 4.45
C TYR A 136 8.10 -2.92 5.11
N TYR A 137 8.16 -1.62 5.32
CA TYR A 137 9.11 -1.02 6.25
C TYR A 137 8.35 -0.11 7.22
N ALA A 138 8.85 -0.02 8.44
CA ALA A 138 8.33 0.87 9.45
C ALA A 138 9.36 2.01 9.62
N PRO A 139 9.11 3.21 9.07
CA PRO A 139 9.96 4.35 9.35
C PRO A 139 9.91 4.69 10.84
#